data_AF-A0A9X5XCU1-F1
#
_entry.id   AF-A0A9X5XCU1-F1
#
_cell.length_a   1.000
_cell.length_b   1.000
_cell.length_c   1.000
_cell.angle_alpha   90.00
_cell.angle_beta   90.00
_cell.angle_gamma   90.00
#
_symmetry.space_group_name_H-M   'P 1'
#
loop_
_entity.id
_entity.type
_entity.pdbx_description
1 polymer ?
#
loop_
_entity_poly.entity_id
_entity_poly.type
_entity_poly.pdbx_seq_one_letter_code
_entity_poly.pdbx_strand_id
1 'polypeptide(L)'
;ESDFDRRIFVPAAGDPAWMANGSYAVVRRIRMLLDDWEKLSVKAQEDVVGRKKSTGAPLTGGTETTAMNLDKTDADGNLVVPLNAHARITRPDQNGGAAMLRRPFSFHDGFDTDGVPDAGLLFVCWQADPLRGFVPVQRKLDRGDALSTFIRHEASGLFAVPGGAAEGEYVGQRLLEG
;
A
#
# COMPACT_ATOMS: atom_id res chain seq x y z
N GLU A 1 -5.54 18.46 13.39
CA GLU A 1 -5.88 17.12 13.92
C GLU A 1 -5.28 16.05 13.03
N SER A 2 -4.78 14.97 13.62
CA SER A 2 -4.40 13.78 12.86
C SER A 2 -5.66 13.14 12.29
N ASP A 3 -5.83 13.16 10.97
CA ASP A 3 -6.97 12.55 10.28
C ASP A 3 -6.90 11.02 10.20
N PHE A 4 -6.06 10.41 11.02
CA PHE A 4 -5.76 8.99 11.07
C PHE A 4 -7.00 8.16 11.40
N ASP A 5 -7.68 8.42 12.51
CA ASP A 5 -8.85 7.62 12.93
C ASP A 5 -9.94 7.63 11.87
N ARG A 6 -10.23 8.80 11.31
CA ARG A 6 -11.20 8.96 10.21
C ARG A 6 -10.81 8.16 8.96
N ARG A 7 -9.53 7.99 8.69
CA ARG A 7 -9.02 7.25 7.52
C ARG A 7 -9.00 5.75 7.75
N ILE A 8 -8.83 5.28 8.98
CA ILE A 8 -8.54 3.89 9.29
C ILE A 8 -9.70 3.14 9.95
N PHE A 9 -10.49 3.81 10.80
CA PHE A 9 -11.56 3.17 11.57
C PHE A 9 -12.95 3.63 11.12
N VAL A 10 -13.89 2.71 11.17
CA VAL A 10 -15.32 3.02 11.07
C VAL A 10 -15.73 3.82 12.32
N PRO A 11 -16.42 4.96 12.19
CA PRO A 11 -16.87 5.76 13.33
C PRO A 11 -17.70 4.94 14.33
N ALA A 12 -17.71 5.34 15.61
CA ALA A 12 -18.51 4.67 16.64
C ALA A 12 -20.02 4.66 16.34
N ALA A 13 -20.52 5.68 15.64
CA ALA A 13 -21.90 5.75 15.13
C ALA A 13 -22.03 5.26 13.68
N GLY A 14 -21.13 4.38 13.23
CA GLY A 14 -21.09 3.86 11.86
C GLY A 14 -22.23 2.87 11.57
N ASP A 15 -22.55 2.75 10.28
CA ASP A 15 -23.53 1.80 9.73
C ASP A 15 -22.78 0.80 8.82
N PRO A 16 -22.99 -0.52 8.95
CA PRO A 16 -23.81 -1.19 9.97
C PRO A 16 -23.21 -1.11 11.38
N ALA A 17 -24.08 -1.06 12.41
CA ALA A 17 -23.68 -0.84 13.80
C ALA A 17 -22.66 -1.87 14.33
N TRP A 18 -22.69 -3.11 13.83
CA TRP A 18 -21.73 -4.15 14.21
C TRP A 18 -20.28 -3.86 13.77
N MET A 19 -20.09 -2.93 12.83
CA MET A 19 -18.77 -2.47 12.36
C MET A 19 -18.24 -1.24 13.11
N ALA A 20 -18.98 -0.69 14.08
CA ALA A 20 -18.51 0.45 14.88
C ALA A 20 -17.11 0.18 15.46
N ASN A 21 -16.20 1.16 15.31
CA ASN A 21 -14.79 1.08 15.70
C ASN A 21 -13.96 -0.03 15.01
N GLY A 22 -14.53 -0.70 14.00
CA GLY A 22 -13.84 -1.68 13.16
C GLY A 22 -13.02 -1.02 12.04
N SER A 23 -12.51 -1.85 11.13
CA SER A 23 -11.78 -1.43 9.94
C SER A 23 -11.97 -2.45 8.82
N TYR A 24 -11.69 -2.07 7.57
CA TYR A 24 -11.67 -3.00 6.45
C TYR A 24 -10.23 -3.36 6.13
N ALA A 25 -9.93 -4.66 6.04
CA ALA A 25 -8.62 -5.17 5.65
C ALA A 25 -8.65 -5.65 4.19
N VAL A 26 -7.72 -5.18 3.37
CA VAL A 26 -7.43 -5.79 2.07
C VAL A 26 -6.12 -6.55 2.19
N VAL A 27 -6.15 -7.81 1.78
CA VAL A 27 -4.99 -8.70 1.70
C VAL A 27 -4.69 -8.97 0.24
N ARG A 28 -3.42 -8.84 -0.16
CA ARG A 28 -2.92 -9.23 -1.49
C ARG A 28 -1.65 -10.05 -1.32
N ARG A 29 -1.60 -11.24 -1.92
CA ARG A 29 -0.33 -11.93 -2.15
C ARG A 29 0.28 -11.34 -3.42
N ILE A 30 1.40 -10.63 -3.25
CA ILE A 30 2.10 -9.94 -4.33
C ILE A 30 3.46 -10.59 -4.50
N ARG A 31 3.61 -11.46 -5.50
CA ARG A 31 4.90 -12.05 -5.85
C ARG A 31 5.77 -11.00 -6.52
N MET A 32 7.05 -10.96 -6.14
CA MET A 32 8.05 -10.09 -6.77
C MET A 32 8.77 -10.89 -7.85
N LEU A 33 8.88 -10.32 -9.04
CA LEU A 33 9.67 -10.89 -10.13
C LEU A 33 11.14 -10.54 -9.93
N LEU A 34 11.76 -11.17 -8.92
CA LEU A 34 13.10 -10.82 -8.43
C LEU A 34 14.18 -10.97 -9.51
N ASP A 35 14.11 -12.04 -10.31
CA ASP A 35 15.05 -12.28 -11.41
C ASP A 35 15.06 -11.14 -12.44
N ASP A 36 13.94 -10.44 -12.63
CA ASP A 36 13.86 -9.27 -13.52
C ASP A 36 14.23 -7.98 -12.80
N TRP A 37 13.82 -7.85 -11.53
CA TRP A 37 14.12 -6.69 -10.71
C TRP A 37 15.63 -6.53 -10.46
N GLU A 38 16.33 -7.63 -10.17
CA GLU A 38 17.75 -7.62 -9.80
C GLU A 38 18.70 -7.36 -10.97
N LYS A 39 18.22 -7.49 -12.21
CA LYS A 39 18.95 -7.08 -13.42
C LYS A 39 19.01 -5.56 -13.59
N LEU A 40 18.13 -4.81 -12.92
CA LEU A 40 18.12 -3.35 -13.00
C LEU A 40 19.30 -2.73 -12.24
N SER A 41 19.82 -1.63 -12.76
CA SER A 41 20.72 -0.78 -11.98
C SER A 41 20.01 -0.20 -10.76
N VAL A 42 20.76 0.12 -9.70
CA VAL A 42 20.20 0.77 -8.51
C VAL A 42 19.43 2.05 -8.88
N LYS A 43 19.95 2.87 -9.80
CA LYS A 43 19.25 4.06 -10.29
C LYS A 43 17.89 3.71 -10.89
N ALA A 44 17.81 2.70 -11.75
CA ALA A 44 16.54 2.30 -12.36
C ALA A 44 15.54 1.78 -11.31
N GLN A 45 15.99 1.02 -10.32
CA GLN A 45 15.15 0.57 -9.20
C GLN A 45 14.63 1.76 -8.36
N GLU A 46 15.50 2.73 -8.07
CA GLU A 46 15.13 3.93 -7.33
C GLU A 46 14.18 4.84 -8.12
N ASP A 47 14.32 4.91 -9.44
CA ASP A 47 13.39 5.63 -10.34
C ASP A 47 12.00 4.97 -10.36
N VAL A 48 11.92 3.63 -10.35
CA VAL A 48 10.65 2.89 -10.25
C VAL A 48 9.90 3.25 -8.96
N VAL A 49 10.61 3.34 -7.84
CA VAL A 49 9.99 3.62 -6.53
C VAL A 49 9.79 5.12 -6.30
N GLY A 50 10.71 5.97 -6.75
CA GLY A 50 10.78 7.40 -6.43
C GLY A 50 11.48 7.72 -5.11
N ARG A 51 12.19 6.76 -4.51
CA ARG A 51 12.95 6.89 -3.25
C ARG A 51 14.25 6.11 -3.31
N LYS A 52 15.24 6.56 -2.54
CA LYS A 52 16.53 5.90 -2.40
C LYS A 52 16.42 4.58 -1.63
N LYS A 53 17.08 3.54 -2.11
CA LYS A 53 17.11 2.22 -1.43
C LYS A 53 17.90 2.26 -0.13
N SER A 54 18.97 3.06 -0.10
CA SER A 54 19.90 3.11 1.04
C SER A 54 19.35 3.85 2.26
N THR A 55 18.53 4.88 2.05
CA THR A 55 18.07 5.78 3.13
C THR A 55 16.56 5.98 3.19
N GLY A 56 15.81 5.50 2.19
CA GLY A 56 14.37 5.76 2.07
C GLY A 56 14.01 7.20 1.70
N ALA A 57 14.99 8.11 1.57
CA ALA A 57 14.74 9.51 1.21
C ALA A 57 14.10 9.63 -0.18
N PRO A 58 13.25 10.64 -0.44
CA PRO A 58 12.81 10.93 -1.80
C PRO A 58 14.02 11.26 -2.69
N LEU A 59 13.91 11.00 -4.00
CA LEU A 59 14.99 11.31 -4.95
C LEU A 59 15.38 12.79 -4.93
N THR A 60 14.47 13.66 -4.49
CA THR A 60 14.72 15.10 -4.35
C THR A 60 15.67 15.49 -3.22
N GLY A 61 16.00 14.57 -2.30
CA GLY A 61 16.98 14.75 -1.22
C GLY A 61 16.42 14.60 0.20
N GLY A 62 17.31 14.68 1.20
CA GLY A 62 16.97 14.62 2.63
C GLY A 62 17.02 13.21 3.24
N THR A 63 16.12 12.95 4.19
CA THR A 63 15.92 11.69 4.92
C THR A 63 14.58 11.05 4.55
N GLU A 64 14.26 9.87 5.10
CA GLU A 64 12.98 9.19 4.81
C GLU A 64 11.73 10.04 5.10
N THR A 65 11.79 10.89 6.13
CA THR A 65 10.73 11.79 6.57
C THR A 65 10.70 13.12 5.83
N THR A 66 11.69 13.40 4.97
CA THR A 66 11.69 14.60 4.14
C THR A 66 10.56 14.55 3.13
N ALA A 67 9.82 15.64 3.01
CA ALA A 67 8.74 15.77 2.04
C ALA A 67 9.29 15.64 0.61
N MET A 68 8.64 14.81 -0.20
CA MET A 68 8.95 14.66 -1.60
C MET A 68 8.54 15.93 -2.37
N ASN A 69 9.48 16.56 -3.09
CA ASN A 69 9.16 17.67 -3.99
C ASN A 69 8.77 17.11 -5.37
N LEU A 70 7.48 17.19 -5.71
CA LEU A 70 6.93 16.58 -6.93
C LEU A 70 7.19 17.38 -8.21
N ASP A 71 7.62 18.63 -8.08
CA ASP A 71 7.81 19.59 -9.18
C ASP A 71 9.29 19.86 -9.48
N LYS A 72 10.21 19.30 -8.68
CA LYS A 72 11.65 19.47 -8.88
C LYS A 72 12.08 18.77 -10.17
N THR A 73 12.71 19.53 -11.05
CA THR A 73 13.35 19.01 -12.27
C THR A 73 14.87 18.95 -12.14
N ASP A 74 15.49 18.11 -12.96
CA ASP A 74 16.93 18.12 -13.20
C ASP A 74 17.34 19.24 -14.18
N ALA A 75 18.61 19.25 -14.58
CA ALA A 75 19.16 20.25 -15.50
C ALA A 75 18.57 20.16 -16.92
N ASP A 76 18.05 19.00 -17.30
CA ASP A 76 17.46 18.74 -18.61
C ASP A 76 15.93 18.98 -18.61
N GLY A 77 15.37 19.39 -17.45
CA GLY A 77 13.94 19.67 -17.29
C GLY A 77 13.09 18.43 -17.00
N ASN A 78 13.69 17.26 -16.77
CA ASN A 78 12.95 16.06 -16.40
C ASN A 78 12.63 16.06 -14.91
N LEU A 79 11.47 15.52 -14.52
CA LEU A 79 11.12 15.38 -13.10
C LEU A 79 12.13 14.46 -12.39
N VAL A 80 12.68 14.95 -11.28
CA VAL A 80 13.61 14.17 -10.44
C VAL A 80 12.92 12.94 -9.84
N VAL A 81 11.63 13.05 -9.52
CA VAL A 81 10.79 11.89 -9.17
C VAL A 81 9.91 11.58 -10.38
N PRO A 82 10.11 10.44 -11.06
CA PRO A 82 9.37 10.10 -12.28
C PRO A 82 7.85 10.17 -12.10
N LEU A 83 7.15 10.56 -13.16
CA LEU A 83 5.69 10.75 -13.17
C LEU A 83 4.92 9.48 -12.77
N ASN A 84 5.47 8.32 -13.13
CA ASN A 84 4.98 6.97 -12.86
C ASN A 84 5.66 6.28 -11.67
N ALA A 85 6.47 7.00 -10.88
CA ALA A 85 7.12 6.43 -9.71
C ALA A 85 6.08 6.00 -8.64
N HIS A 86 6.24 4.80 -8.10
CA HIS A 86 5.28 4.18 -7.20
C HIS A 86 4.93 5.09 -6.00
N ALA A 87 5.94 5.65 -5.32
CA ALA A 87 5.74 6.49 -4.15
C ALA A 87 5.19 7.89 -4.47
N ARG A 88 5.16 8.29 -5.75
CA ARG A 88 4.50 9.52 -6.22
C ARG A 88 3.02 9.26 -6.40
N ILE A 89 2.68 8.28 -7.23
CA ILE A 89 1.29 8.06 -7.65
C ILE A 89 0.40 7.45 -6.57
N THR A 90 0.97 6.81 -5.54
CA THR A 90 0.23 6.25 -4.39
C THR A 90 -0.12 7.26 -3.30
N ARG A 91 0.36 8.51 -3.38
CA ARG A 91 0.13 9.51 -2.33
C ARG A 91 -1.34 9.88 -2.20
N PRO A 92 -1.83 10.22 -0.99
CA PRO A 92 -3.21 10.67 -0.81
C PRO A 92 -3.57 11.91 -1.65
N ASP A 93 -2.69 12.89 -1.76
CA ASP A 93 -2.90 14.10 -2.58
C ASP A 93 -2.98 13.80 -4.09
N GLN A 94 -2.47 12.65 -4.54
CA GLN A 94 -2.58 12.17 -5.91
C GLN A 94 -3.80 11.25 -6.14
N ASN A 95 -4.59 10.97 -5.10
CA ASN A 95 -5.73 10.05 -5.13
C ASN A 95 -6.97 10.62 -4.41
N GLY A 96 -7.19 11.94 -4.48
CA GLY A 96 -8.38 12.58 -3.90
C GLY A 96 -8.49 12.41 -2.38
N GLY A 97 -7.36 12.30 -1.68
CA GLY A 97 -7.28 12.08 -0.24
C GLY A 97 -7.36 10.62 0.19
N ALA A 98 -7.47 9.67 -0.74
CA ALA A 98 -7.51 8.26 -0.42
C ALA A 98 -6.26 7.81 0.34
N ALA A 99 -6.45 7.09 1.44
CA ALA A 99 -5.38 6.72 2.35
C ALA A 99 -5.64 5.35 2.97
N MET A 100 -4.56 4.67 3.35
CA MET A 100 -4.61 3.38 4.02
C MET A 100 -3.37 3.21 4.90
N LEU A 101 -3.50 2.43 5.97
CA LEU A 101 -2.36 1.97 6.76
C LEU A 101 -1.86 0.66 6.18
N ARG A 102 -0.66 0.66 5.59
CA ARG A 102 0.00 -0.56 5.11
C ARG A 102 0.74 -1.23 6.28
N ARG A 103 0.44 -2.51 6.55
CA ARG A 103 1.08 -3.33 7.59
C ARG A 103 1.40 -4.73 7.06
N PRO A 104 2.34 -4.86 6.10
CA PRO A 104 2.59 -6.09 5.37
C PRO A 104 3.59 -7.02 6.06
N PHE A 105 3.80 -8.19 5.46
CA PHE A 105 4.90 -9.12 5.75
C PHE A 105 5.58 -9.52 4.43
N SER A 106 6.88 -9.81 4.45
CA SER A 106 7.51 -10.52 3.34
C SER A 106 7.16 -12.01 3.40
N PHE A 107 7.18 -12.71 2.27
CA PHE A 107 7.10 -14.17 2.22
C PHE A 107 8.15 -14.76 1.27
N HIS A 108 8.51 -16.02 1.52
CA HIS A 108 9.27 -16.86 0.62
C HIS A 108 8.87 -18.32 0.88
N ASP A 109 8.20 -18.94 -0.09
CA ASP A 109 7.61 -20.28 0.03
C ASP A 109 8.35 -21.33 -0.82
N GLY A 110 9.58 -21.01 -1.25
CA GLY A 110 10.44 -21.89 -2.04
C GLY A 110 10.65 -21.42 -3.48
N PHE A 111 10.95 -22.37 -4.36
CA PHE A 111 11.21 -22.17 -5.78
C PHE A 111 10.33 -23.13 -6.59
N ASP A 112 9.88 -22.69 -7.77
CA ASP A 112 9.18 -23.56 -8.71
C ASP A 112 10.14 -24.48 -9.51
N THR A 113 9.59 -25.26 -10.44
CA THR A 113 10.37 -26.21 -11.26
C THR A 113 11.39 -25.54 -12.17
N ASP A 114 11.19 -24.28 -12.53
CA ASP A 114 12.09 -23.50 -13.37
C ASP A 114 13.13 -22.72 -12.54
N GLY A 115 13.09 -22.87 -11.21
CA GLY A 115 13.99 -22.19 -10.28
C GLY A 115 13.60 -20.75 -9.99
N VAL A 116 12.37 -20.33 -10.31
CA VAL A 116 11.87 -18.98 -10.00
C VAL A 116 11.44 -18.93 -8.53
N PRO A 117 11.87 -17.92 -7.75
CA PRO A 117 11.47 -17.80 -6.35
C PRO A 117 9.99 -17.46 -6.21
N ASP A 118 9.27 -18.23 -5.41
CA ASP A 118 7.95 -17.86 -4.89
C ASP A 118 8.15 -16.98 -3.65
N ALA A 119 8.51 -15.72 -3.91
CA ALA A 119 8.82 -14.73 -2.88
C ALA A 119 8.20 -13.37 -3.19
N GLY A 120 7.87 -12.62 -2.14
CA GLY A 120 7.31 -11.27 -2.32
C GLY A 120 6.73 -10.69 -1.05
N LEU A 121 5.59 -10.00 -1.20
CA LEU A 121 4.91 -9.27 -0.15
C LEU A 121 3.50 -9.81 0.09
N LEU A 122 3.22 -10.23 1.32
CA LEU A 122 1.87 -10.33 1.86
C LEU A 122 1.43 -8.92 2.24
N PHE A 123 0.89 -8.22 1.26
CA PHE A 123 0.39 -6.88 1.44
C PHE A 123 -0.91 -6.91 2.23
N VAL A 124 -0.92 -6.23 3.37
CA VAL A 124 -2.13 -6.03 4.18
C VAL A 124 -2.29 -4.54 4.40
N CYS A 125 -3.45 -3.99 4.05
CA CYS A 125 -3.78 -2.60 4.33
C CYS A 125 -5.14 -2.42 4.99
N TRP A 126 -5.21 -1.38 5.82
CA TRP A 126 -6.34 -1.06 6.66
C TRP A 126 -6.90 0.31 6.26
N GLN A 127 -8.23 0.42 6.22
CA GLN A 127 -8.93 1.65 5.90
C GLN A 127 -10.36 1.62 6.45
N ALA A 128 -10.92 2.80 6.71
CA ALA A 128 -12.31 2.96 7.13
C ALA A 128 -13.30 2.64 6.00
N ASP A 129 -12.87 2.81 4.74
CA ASP A 129 -13.65 2.51 3.53
C ASP A 129 -12.69 2.11 2.39
N PRO A 130 -12.76 0.88 1.84
CA PRO A 130 -11.96 0.44 0.69
C PRO A 130 -12.04 1.37 -0.53
N LEU A 131 -13.17 2.05 -0.75
CA LEU A 131 -13.37 3.00 -1.85
C LEU A 131 -12.67 4.33 -1.62
N ARG A 132 -12.24 4.61 -0.39
CA ARG A 132 -11.41 5.78 -0.02
C ARG A 132 -9.99 5.38 0.41
N GLY A 133 -9.57 4.16 0.08
CA GLY A 133 -8.24 3.63 0.37
C GLY A 133 -7.72 2.79 -0.78
N PHE A 134 -7.73 1.47 -0.62
CA PHE A 134 -7.13 0.52 -1.56
C PHE A 134 -7.64 0.64 -3.01
N VAL A 135 -8.95 0.71 -3.22
CA VAL A 135 -9.57 0.60 -4.56
C VAL A 135 -9.13 1.72 -5.52
N PRO A 136 -9.26 3.02 -5.18
CA PRO A 136 -8.84 4.09 -6.09
C PRO A 136 -7.33 4.08 -6.35
N VAL A 137 -6.52 3.78 -5.33
CA VAL A 137 -5.07 3.70 -5.47
C VAL A 137 -4.69 2.56 -6.42
N GLN A 138 -5.17 1.34 -6.18
CA GLN A 138 -4.85 0.19 -7.03
C GLN A 138 -5.30 0.38 -8.48
N ARG A 139 -6.46 1.00 -8.72
CA ARG A 139 -6.92 1.34 -10.09
C ARG A 139 -5.95 2.26 -10.83
N LYS A 140 -5.29 3.17 -10.11
CA LYS A 140 -4.26 4.03 -10.67
C LYS A 140 -2.96 3.25 -10.96
N LEU A 141 -2.60 2.31 -10.08
CA LEU A 141 -1.39 1.50 -10.24
C LEU A 141 -1.46 0.53 -11.42
N ASP A 142 -2.63 -0.08 -11.62
CA ASP A 142 -2.91 -1.07 -12.67
C ASP A 142 -2.52 -0.59 -14.09
N ARG A 143 -2.60 0.71 -14.34
CA ARG A 143 -2.37 1.29 -15.68
C ARG A 143 -1.13 2.18 -15.80
N GLY A 144 -0.52 2.57 -14.69
CA GLY A 144 0.42 3.70 -14.69
C GLY A 144 1.58 3.59 -13.71
N ASP A 145 1.71 2.49 -12.98
CA ASP A 145 2.82 2.29 -12.05
C ASP A 145 4.01 1.58 -12.70
N ALA A 146 5.20 2.18 -12.57
CA ALA A 146 6.44 1.55 -13.00
C ALA A 146 6.72 0.22 -12.28
N LEU A 147 6.24 0.05 -11.04
CA LEU A 147 6.46 -1.16 -10.25
C LEU A 147 5.65 -2.35 -10.76
N SER A 148 4.49 -2.13 -11.42
CA SER A 148 3.59 -3.18 -11.90
C SER A 148 4.27 -4.19 -12.83
N THR A 149 5.31 -3.77 -13.56
CA THR A 149 6.12 -4.66 -14.40
C THR A 149 6.81 -5.75 -13.58
N PHE A 150 7.21 -5.46 -12.34
CA PHE A 150 8.06 -6.30 -11.49
C PHE A 150 7.30 -7.04 -10.39
N ILE A 151 5.97 -6.98 -10.38
CA ILE A 151 5.14 -7.66 -9.39
C ILE A 151 3.95 -8.37 -10.04
N ARG A 152 3.44 -9.40 -9.37
CA ARG A 152 2.21 -10.10 -9.76
C ARG A 152 1.30 -10.26 -8.56
N HIS A 153 0.03 -9.87 -8.71
CA HIS A 153 -0.99 -10.11 -7.70
C HIS A 153 -1.61 -11.48 -7.95
N GLU A 154 -1.41 -12.42 -7.03
CA GLU A 154 -1.79 -13.84 -7.24
C GLU A 154 -2.91 -14.31 -6.31
N ALA A 155 -3.14 -13.59 -5.21
CA ALA A 155 -4.28 -13.82 -4.33
C ALA A 155 -4.81 -12.49 -3.79
N SER A 156 -6.09 -12.48 -3.41
CA SER A 156 -6.77 -11.32 -2.84
C SER A 156 -7.82 -11.73 -1.81
N GLY A 157 -7.99 -10.90 -0.79
CA GLY A 157 -9.11 -10.97 0.14
C GLY A 157 -9.52 -9.57 0.61
N LEU A 158 -10.81 -9.38 0.85
CA LEU A 158 -11.36 -8.19 1.50
C LEU A 158 -12.19 -8.66 2.69
N PHE A 159 -11.87 -8.14 3.88
CA PHE A 159 -12.50 -8.56 5.12
C PHE A 159 -12.98 -7.34 5.90
N ALA A 160 -14.17 -7.45 6.48
CA ALA A 160 -14.64 -6.56 7.52
C ALA A 160 -14.12 -7.06 8.87
N VAL A 161 -13.38 -6.21 9.59
CA VAL A 161 -12.79 -6.53 10.89
C VAL A 161 -13.49 -5.66 11.93
N PRO A 162 -14.37 -6.24 12.78
CA PRO A 162 -15.17 -5.46 13.73
C PRO A 162 -14.31 -4.84 14.82
N GLY A 163 -14.91 -3.96 15.62
CA GLY A 163 -14.29 -3.39 16.80
C GLY A 163 -13.85 -4.47 17.82
N GLY A 164 -12.96 -4.09 18.72
CA GLY A 164 -12.50 -4.98 19.79
C GLY A 164 -13.64 -5.42 20.71
N ALA A 165 -13.52 -6.62 21.27
CA ALA A 165 -14.47 -7.14 22.26
C ALA A 165 -14.36 -6.35 23.57
N ALA A 166 -15.50 -6.01 24.18
CA ALA A 166 -15.54 -5.54 25.55
C ALA A 166 -15.27 -6.68 26.54
N GLU A 167 -15.01 -6.35 27.81
CA GLU A 167 -14.92 -7.36 28.87
C GLU A 167 -16.22 -8.17 28.96
N GLY A 168 -16.09 -9.50 28.90
CA GLY A 168 -17.23 -10.42 28.90
C GLY A 168 -17.89 -10.66 27.54
N GLU A 169 -17.37 -10.08 26.47
CA GLU A 169 -17.88 -10.23 25.10
C GLU A 169 -16.89 -10.98 24.18
N TYR A 170 -17.33 -11.32 22.96
CA TYR A 170 -16.44 -11.84 21.91
C TYR A 170 -16.46 -10.95 20.65
N VAL A 171 -15.38 -11.05 19.86
CA VAL A 171 -15.23 -10.27 18.62
C VAL A 171 -16.35 -10.62 17.64
N GLY A 172 -17.07 -9.59 17.16
CA GLY A 172 -18.18 -9.77 16.23
C GLY A 172 -19.52 -10.14 16.88
N GLN A 173 -19.63 -10.14 18.21
CA GLN A 173 -20.85 -10.51 18.92
C GLN A 173 -22.10 -9.76 18.42
N ARG A 174 -22.00 -8.44 18.17
CA ARG A 174 -23.12 -7.63 17.65
C ARG A 174 -23.61 -8.03 16.25
N LEU A 175 -22.77 -8.67 15.44
CA LEU A 175 -23.17 -9.21 14.14
C LEU A 175 -23.84 -10.58 14.29
N LEU A 176 -23.33 -11.41 15.20
CA LEU A 176 -23.67 -12.83 15.27
C LEU A 176 -24.89 -13.12 16.17
N GLU A 177 -25.19 -12.23 17.11
CA GLU A 177 -26.38 -12.30 17.99
C GLU A 177 -27.46 -11.27 17.64
N GLY A 178 -27.20 -10.44 16.62
CA GLY A 178 -28.11 -9.40 16.13
C GLY A 178 -29.29 -9.95 15.35
#